data_AF-A0A428ZUD2-F1
#
_entry.id   AF-A0A428ZUD2-F1
#
_cell.length_a   1.000
_cell.length_b   1.000
_cell.length_c   1.000
_cell.angle_alpha   90.00
_cell.angle_beta   90.00
_cell.angle_gamma   90.00
#
_symmetry.space_group_name_H-M   'P 1'
#
loop_
_entity.id
_entity.type
_entity.pdbx_description
1 polymer ?
#
loop_
_entity_poly.entity_id
_entity_poly.type
_entity_poly.pdbx_seq_one_letter_code
_entity_poly.pdbx_strand_id
1 'polypeptide(L)'
;MDVFACAHCGAVLTSPVSQVAFPAHGRQTVWEQLLPVLMEPGTYTVDPEPYGPPWQKVEPAEAEALGIFAPVEIVSFGAPGRIILAPGDTHGMVLVFERCDGYCRGVDGRDGPNLACRQCGHLVATRLDDCSTWQEVCFEPDTVRRIPTDIPHCLPVDWALEELRGAPPIDLSDWQDPRWEAATGAALAHLVAASAGSPIGLPQGLTENVFGHPLDLLLPPGPPSKSMSLAGPGLPVPDADIALVPQHPRTGEAWQPPGAAEVVPLAAKVWAQLAFYRVRPPFPVTGRLSDDVIRGDDPLPPRPRHLFSPDPKIFLRTLARLPAVRQPWLRQIYDHVRTRYSYRAFWMDCP
;
A
#
# COMPACT_ATOMS: atom_id res chain seq x y z
N MET A 1 -3.36 19.03 13.76
CA MET A 1 -3.78 18.75 12.37
C MET A 1 -3.28 19.88 11.51
N ASP A 2 -3.45 19.77 10.20
CA ASP A 2 -2.98 20.75 9.24
C ASP A 2 -4.10 21.11 8.26
N VAL A 3 -4.08 22.34 7.76
CA VAL A 3 -4.86 22.74 6.58
C VAL A 3 -3.91 23.19 5.48
N PHE A 4 -4.26 22.90 4.23
CA PHE A 4 -3.52 23.41 3.08
C PHE A 4 -4.24 24.61 2.50
N ALA A 5 -3.48 25.67 2.24
CA ALA A 5 -3.97 26.88 1.61
C ALA A 5 -3.21 27.17 0.32
N CYS A 6 -3.85 27.82 -0.64
CA CYS A 6 -3.21 28.29 -1.86
C CYS A 6 -2.01 29.20 -1.50
N ALA A 7 -0.82 28.88 -2.01
CA ALA A 7 0.37 29.69 -1.77
C ALA A 7 0.26 31.10 -2.37
N HIS A 8 -0.54 31.26 -3.44
CA HIS A 8 -0.68 32.53 -4.15
C HIS A 8 -1.63 33.52 -3.46
N CYS A 9 -2.83 33.09 -3.08
CA CYS A 9 -3.86 33.99 -2.51
C CYS A 9 -4.23 33.69 -1.05
N GLY A 10 -3.72 32.59 -0.49
CA GLY A 10 -3.95 32.21 0.90
C GLY A 10 -5.31 31.57 1.19
N ALA A 11 -6.15 31.35 0.19
CA ALA A 11 -7.43 30.65 0.34
C ALA A 11 -7.22 29.23 0.88
N VAL A 12 -7.99 28.83 1.89
CA VAL A 12 -7.97 27.46 2.44
C VAL A 12 -8.58 26.51 1.41
N LEU A 13 -7.91 25.38 1.16
CA LEU A 13 -8.25 24.41 0.12
C LEU A 13 -8.62 23.03 0.69
N THR A 14 -8.44 22.82 2.00
CA THR A 14 -8.75 21.53 2.65
C THR A 14 -9.43 21.72 3.98
N SER A 15 -10.24 20.74 4.35
CA SER A 15 -10.59 20.49 5.75
C SER A 15 -9.32 20.19 6.56
N PRO A 16 -9.36 20.26 7.90
CA PRO A 16 -8.25 19.80 8.73
C PRO A 16 -7.92 18.33 8.45
N VAL A 17 -6.64 18.04 8.18
CA VAL A 17 -6.12 16.70 7.87
C VAL A 17 -4.93 16.34 8.74
N SER A 18 -4.69 15.05 8.95
CA SER A 18 -3.53 14.52 9.69
C SER A 18 -2.55 13.82 8.77
N GLN A 19 -1.26 14.10 8.93
CA GLN A 19 -0.23 13.41 8.17
C GLN A 19 -0.16 11.93 8.57
N VAL A 20 -0.11 11.06 7.57
CA VAL A 20 0.13 9.62 7.70
C VAL A 20 1.29 9.16 6.82
N ALA A 21 1.73 7.92 7.01
CA ALA A 21 2.73 7.30 6.16
C ALA A 21 2.17 7.04 4.77
N PHE A 22 3.05 7.05 3.77
CA PHE A 22 2.67 6.72 2.40
C PHE A 22 2.18 5.25 2.33
N PRO A 23 0.95 5.00 1.86
CA PRO A 23 0.37 3.67 1.88
C PRO A 23 1.07 2.72 0.90
N ALA A 24 1.21 1.44 1.27
CA ALA A 24 1.82 0.41 0.42
C ALA A 24 1.12 0.27 -0.95
N HIS A 25 -0.19 0.50 -0.99
CA HIS A 25 -1.01 0.47 -2.21
C HIS A 25 -0.96 1.77 -3.03
N GLY A 26 -0.31 2.83 -2.56
CA GLY A 26 -0.27 4.14 -3.24
C GLY A 26 0.42 4.16 -4.61
N ARG A 27 1.15 3.10 -4.98
CA ARG A 27 1.75 2.92 -6.32
C ARG A 27 1.11 1.79 -7.12
N GLN A 28 0.07 1.20 -6.58
CA GLN A 28 -0.63 0.10 -7.21
C GLN A 28 -1.51 0.65 -8.33
N THR A 29 -1.54 -0.09 -9.44
CA THR A 29 -2.53 0.08 -10.49
C THR A 29 -3.12 -1.29 -10.75
N VAL A 30 -4.43 -1.37 -10.86
CA VAL A 30 -5.14 -2.62 -11.16
C VAL A 30 -5.63 -2.57 -12.60
N TRP A 31 -6.03 -3.69 -13.21
CA TRP A 31 -6.56 -3.68 -14.56
C TRP A 31 -8.09 -3.50 -14.55
N GLU A 32 -8.61 -2.47 -15.23
CA GLU A 32 -10.04 -2.23 -15.51
C GLU A 32 -10.98 -2.12 -14.30
N GLN A 33 -10.46 -1.96 -13.08
CA GLN A 33 -11.28 -1.80 -11.88
C GLN A 33 -11.36 -0.35 -11.43
N LEU A 34 -12.51 0.05 -10.91
CA LEU A 34 -12.65 1.32 -10.19
C LEU A 34 -12.16 1.12 -8.76
N LEU A 35 -11.02 1.72 -8.43
CA LEU A 35 -10.49 1.68 -7.08
C LEU A 35 -11.18 2.72 -6.19
N PRO A 36 -11.26 2.48 -4.87
CA PRO A 36 -11.78 3.46 -3.94
C PRO A 36 -10.78 4.62 -3.74
N VAL A 37 -11.11 5.52 -2.82
CA VAL A 37 -10.22 6.61 -2.41
C VAL A 37 -8.93 6.06 -1.81
N LEU A 38 -7.78 6.63 -2.21
CA LEU A 38 -6.47 6.17 -1.73
C LEU A 38 -6.31 6.36 -0.23
N MET A 39 -6.67 7.55 0.24
CA MET A 39 -6.46 8.02 1.60
C MET A 39 -7.75 7.91 2.42
N GLU A 40 -7.61 7.55 3.69
CA GLU A 40 -8.72 7.64 4.63
C GLU A 40 -9.12 9.10 4.82
N PRO A 41 -10.43 9.43 4.93
CA PRO A 41 -10.88 10.80 5.16
C PRO A 41 -10.21 11.44 6.38
N GLY A 42 -9.88 12.73 6.28
CA GLY A 42 -9.16 13.47 7.31
C GLY A 42 -7.67 13.16 7.39
N THR A 43 -7.09 12.48 6.39
CA THR A 43 -5.66 12.16 6.34
C THR A 43 -5.00 12.66 5.05
N TYR A 44 -3.69 12.91 5.12
CA TYR A 44 -2.86 13.19 3.96
C TYR A 44 -1.51 12.49 4.09
N THR A 45 -0.87 12.20 2.96
CA THR A 45 0.52 11.76 2.93
C THR A 45 1.35 12.69 2.06
N VAL A 46 2.65 12.71 2.29
CA VAL A 46 3.62 13.29 1.36
C VAL A 46 4.26 12.13 0.63
N ASP A 47 4.22 12.16 -0.70
CA ASP A 47 4.89 11.19 -1.53
C ASP A 47 6.41 11.40 -1.47
N PRO A 48 7.19 10.45 -0.92
CA PRO A 48 8.63 10.63 -0.78
C PRO A 48 9.38 10.55 -2.11
N GLU A 49 8.74 10.05 -3.17
CA GLU A 49 9.41 9.77 -4.43
C GLU A 49 8.92 10.69 -5.56
N PRO A 50 9.81 11.08 -6.49
CA PRO A 50 9.42 11.65 -7.77
C PRO A 50 8.34 10.81 -8.45
N TYR A 51 7.26 11.45 -8.86
CA TYR A 51 6.20 10.80 -9.63
C TYR A 51 5.55 11.72 -10.66
N GLY A 52 5.18 11.14 -11.80
CA GLY A 52 4.66 11.86 -12.96
C GLY A 52 5.72 12.11 -14.04
N PRO A 53 5.36 12.82 -15.12
CA PRO A 53 6.30 13.15 -16.17
C PRO A 53 7.38 14.14 -15.69
N PRO A 54 8.56 14.16 -16.34
CA PRO A 54 8.94 13.31 -17.46
C PRO A 54 9.37 11.91 -17.00
N TRP A 55 9.09 10.91 -17.84
CA TRP A 55 9.53 9.52 -17.66
C TRP A 55 10.75 9.26 -18.53
N GLN A 56 11.85 8.81 -17.94
CA GLN A 56 13.12 8.66 -18.66
C GLN A 56 13.77 7.31 -18.36
N LYS A 57 14.50 6.78 -19.34
CA LYS A 57 15.45 5.69 -19.12
C LYS A 57 16.65 6.27 -18.39
N VAL A 58 17.15 5.53 -17.40
CA VAL A 58 18.30 5.96 -16.59
C VAL A 58 19.37 4.90 -16.64
N GLU A 59 20.62 5.35 -16.58
CA GLU A 59 21.75 4.44 -16.45
C GLU A 59 21.77 3.80 -15.04
N PRO A 60 22.35 2.61 -14.85
CA PRO A 60 22.34 1.93 -13.55
C PRO A 60 22.86 2.75 -12.37
N ALA A 61 23.88 3.60 -12.59
CA ALA A 61 24.43 4.46 -11.55
C ALA A 61 23.46 5.58 -11.12
N GLU A 62 22.69 6.13 -12.05
CA GLU A 62 21.66 7.14 -11.77
C GLU A 62 20.47 6.51 -11.05
N ALA A 63 20.05 5.31 -11.46
CA ALA A 63 19.03 4.54 -10.76
C ALA A 63 19.43 4.26 -9.30
N GLU A 64 20.70 3.90 -9.08
CA GLU A 64 21.22 3.64 -7.74
C GLU A 64 21.22 4.90 -6.86
N ALA A 65 21.55 6.06 -7.41
CA ALA A 65 21.45 7.34 -6.69
C ALA A 65 20.01 7.66 -6.25
N LEU A 66 19.01 7.08 -6.94
CA LEU A 66 17.59 7.16 -6.60
C LEU A 66 17.12 5.99 -5.70
N GLY A 67 18.04 5.15 -5.20
CA GLY A 67 17.73 4.01 -4.34
C GLY A 67 17.17 2.79 -5.10
N ILE A 68 17.37 2.73 -6.41
CA ILE A 68 16.92 1.63 -7.26
C ILE A 68 18.11 0.74 -7.61
N PHE A 69 18.08 -0.50 -7.14
CA PHE A 69 19.18 -1.46 -7.21
C PHE A 69 18.94 -2.60 -8.20
N ALA A 70 17.79 -2.60 -8.88
CA ALA A 70 17.47 -3.50 -9.99
C ALA A 70 16.96 -2.70 -11.21
N PRO A 71 17.20 -3.17 -12.45
CA PRO A 71 16.75 -2.55 -13.68
C PRO A 71 15.25 -2.34 -13.69
N VAL A 72 14.91 -1.07 -13.89
CA VAL A 72 13.58 -0.57 -14.15
C VAL A 72 13.61 0.04 -15.55
N GLU A 73 12.51 -0.08 -16.29
CA GLU A 73 12.47 0.35 -17.69
C GLU A 73 12.49 1.87 -17.84
N ILE A 74 11.72 2.55 -16.99
CA ILE A 74 11.60 4.01 -16.94
C ILE A 74 11.49 4.46 -15.49
N VAL A 75 12.05 5.63 -15.20
CA VAL A 75 11.98 6.30 -13.90
C VAL A 75 11.28 7.64 -14.07
N SER A 76 10.48 8.01 -13.07
CA SER A 76 9.85 9.33 -13.02
C SER A 76 10.87 10.37 -12.53
N PHE A 77 10.90 11.51 -13.20
CA PHE A 77 11.57 12.73 -12.74
C PHE A 77 10.55 13.85 -12.43
N GLY A 78 9.32 13.48 -12.08
CA GLY A 78 8.32 14.41 -11.60
C GLY A 78 8.72 15.04 -10.26
N ALA A 79 7.98 16.06 -9.82
CA ALA A 79 8.27 16.71 -8.54
C ALA A 79 8.13 15.70 -7.38
N PRO A 80 9.13 15.58 -6.49
CA PRO A 80 8.98 14.84 -5.24
C PRO A 80 8.13 15.65 -4.25
N GLY A 81 7.65 15.01 -3.19
CA GLY A 81 7.00 15.71 -2.09
C GLY A 81 5.56 16.15 -2.41
N ARG A 82 4.92 15.54 -3.41
CA ARG A 82 3.51 15.81 -3.71
C ARG A 82 2.64 15.40 -2.53
N ILE A 83 1.62 16.21 -2.25
CA ILE A 83 0.75 16.01 -1.08
C ILE A 83 -0.54 15.34 -1.55
N ILE A 84 -0.78 14.13 -1.08
CA ILE A 84 -1.91 13.31 -1.51
C ILE A 84 -2.95 13.22 -0.40
N LEU A 85 -4.22 13.42 -0.75
CA LEU A 85 -5.34 13.43 0.17
C LEU A 85 -6.61 12.86 -0.49
N ALA A 86 -7.59 12.56 0.35
CA ALA A 86 -8.91 12.16 -0.13
C ALA A 86 -9.58 13.34 -0.84
N PRO A 87 -10.25 13.11 -1.99
CA PRO A 87 -10.95 14.16 -2.72
C PRO A 87 -12.02 14.87 -1.87
N GLY A 88 -12.69 14.12 -1.00
CA GLY A 88 -13.70 14.65 -0.08
C GLY A 88 -13.16 15.61 0.98
N ASP A 89 -11.85 15.63 1.23
CA ASP A 89 -11.23 16.57 2.16
C ASP A 89 -10.88 17.91 1.50
N THR A 90 -11.03 18.01 0.18
CA THR A 90 -10.71 19.21 -0.60
C THR A 90 -11.92 20.11 -0.84
N HIS A 91 -11.69 21.42 -0.88
CA HIS A 91 -12.69 22.42 -1.23
C HIS A 91 -12.04 23.68 -1.82
N GLY A 92 -12.87 24.63 -2.27
CA GLY A 92 -12.35 25.92 -2.77
C GLY A 92 -11.56 25.82 -4.08
N MET A 93 -11.70 24.72 -4.82
CA MET A 93 -11.08 24.49 -6.13
C MET A 93 -12.14 24.22 -7.20
N VAL A 94 -11.76 24.45 -8.45
CA VAL A 94 -12.57 24.15 -9.64
C VAL A 94 -11.75 23.30 -10.60
N LEU A 95 -12.39 22.32 -11.24
CA LEU A 95 -11.79 21.57 -12.33
C LEU A 95 -11.62 22.47 -13.56
N VAL A 96 -10.45 22.39 -14.18
CA VAL A 96 -10.15 23.01 -15.46
C VAL A 96 -10.36 21.93 -16.52
N PHE A 97 -11.55 21.93 -17.13
CA PHE A 97 -11.99 20.84 -18.02
C PHE A 97 -11.06 20.65 -19.22
N GLU A 98 -10.44 21.71 -19.72
CA GLU A 98 -9.48 21.66 -20.83
C GLU A 98 -8.19 20.91 -20.47
N ARG A 99 -7.95 20.66 -19.18
CA ARG A 99 -6.82 19.89 -18.63
C ARG A 99 -7.27 18.55 -18.03
N CYS A 100 -8.54 18.21 -18.16
CA CYS A 100 -9.10 16.95 -17.72
C CYS A 100 -9.05 15.96 -18.89
N ASP A 101 -7.85 15.50 -19.23
CA ASP A 101 -7.69 14.32 -20.08
C ASP A 101 -7.88 13.03 -19.25
N GLY A 102 -8.12 11.92 -19.94
CA GLY A 102 -8.60 10.70 -19.32
C GLY A 102 -8.27 9.43 -20.07
N TYR A 103 -8.42 8.30 -19.39
CA TYR A 103 -8.21 6.97 -19.93
C TYR A 103 -9.34 6.01 -19.52
N CYS A 104 -10.23 5.67 -20.45
CA CYS A 104 -11.33 4.72 -20.28
C CYS A 104 -12.53 5.24 -19.47
N ARG A 105 -12.41 5.65 -18.19
CA ARG A 105 -13.59 5.96 -17.34
C ARG A 105 -13.60 7.30 -16.59
N GLY A 106 -12.53 8.07 -16.62
CA GLY A 106 -12.48 9.35 -15.90
C GLY A 106 -11.26 10.18 -16.20
N VAL A 107 -10.66 10.80 -15.17
CA VAL A 107 -9.49 11.68 -15.30
C VAL A 107 -8.27 11.01 -14.71
N ASP A 108 -7.24 10.76 -15.51
CA ASP A 108 -6.05 10.04 -15.04
C ASP A 108 -4.91 10.97 -14.60
N GLY A 109 -5.07 12.28 -14.80
CA GLY A 109 -4.13 13.29 -14.34
C GLY A 109 -2.81 13.35 -15.11
N ARG A 110 -2.68 12.67 -16.26
CA ARG A 110 -1.42 12.62 -17.04
C ARG A 110 -0.90 13.99 -17.49
N ASP A 111 -1.81 14.94 -17.72
CA ASP A 111 -1.50 16.30 -18.17
C ASP A 111 -1.11 17.27 -17.04
N GLY A 112 -0.92 16.74 -15.83
CA GLY A 112 -0.53 17.50 -14.66
C GLY A 112 -1.72 18.19 -13.98
N PRO A 113 -1.52 19.38 -13.37
CA PRO A 113 -2.55 20.02 -12.57
C PRO A 113 -3.83 20.34 -13.36
N ASN A 114 -4.97 19.83 -12.90
CA ASN A 114 -6.31 20.03 -13.47
C ASN A 114 -7.30 20.66 -12.48
N LEU A 115 -6.84 21.02 -11.28
CA LEU A 115 -7.58 21.77 -10.28
C LEU A 115 -6.97 23.15 -10.07
N ALA A 116 -7.78 24.20 -10.21
CA ALA A 116 -7.42 25.58 -9.93
C ALA A 116 -8.07 26.09 -8.65
N CYS A 117 -7.37 26.92 -7.90
CA CYS A 117 -7.95 27.66 -6.78
C CYS A 117 -9.11 28.54 -7.29
N ARG A 118 -10.29 28.39 -6.70
CA ARG A 118 -11.50 29.14 -7.12
C ARG A 118 -11.34 30.66 -6.97
N GLN A 119 -10.49 31.11 -6.05
CA GLN A 119 -10.34 32.53 -5.73
C GLN A 119 -9.38 33.26 -6.68
N CYS A 120 -8.26 32.65 -7.06
CA CYS A 120 -7.23 33.30 -7.89
C CYS A 120 -6.98 32.64 -9.24
N GLY A 121 -7.58 31.47 -9.51
CA GLY A 121 -7.41 30.71 -10.75
C GLY A 121 -6.06 30.00 -10.89
N HIS A 122 -5.18 30.06 -9.89
CA HIS A 122 -3.88 29.38 -9.95
C HIS A 122 -4.08 27.85 -9.88
N LEU A 123 -3.39 27.10 -10.74
CA LEU A 123 -3.38 25.64 -10.71
C LEU A 123 -2.64 25.17 -9.45
N VAL A 124 -3.26 24.29 -8.68
CA VAL A 124 -2.75 23.86 -7.37
C VAL A 124 -2.67 22.34 -7.21
N ALA A 125 -3.49 21.57 -7.94
CA ALA A 125 -3.54 20.13 -7.77
C ALA A 125 -3.93 19.37 -9.03
N THR A 126 -3.69 18.07 -9.01
CA THR A 126 -4.21 17.08 -9.95
C THR A 126 -5.24 16.20 -9.24
N ARG A 127 -6.43 16.08 -9.82
CA ARG A 127 -7.43 15.05 -9.52
C ARG A 127 -7.12 13.82 -10.38
N LEU A 128 -7.00 12.67 -9.74
CA LEU A 128 -6.98 11.36 -10.38
C LEU A 128 -8.23 10.60 -9.94
N ASP A 129 -9.03 10.18 -10.91
CA ASP A 129 -10.31 9.51 -10.73
C ASP A 129 -10.62 8.73 -12.01
N ASP A 130 -9.85 7.68 -12.26
CA ASP A 130 -10.01 6.84 -13.45
C ASP A 130 -9.96 5.35 -13.08
N CYS A 131 -10.44 4.48 -13.97
CA CYS A 131 -10.24 3.06 -13.78
C CYS A 131 -8.75 2.74 -13.74
N SER A 132 -8.40 1.65 -13.05
CA SER A 132 -7.02 1.20 -12.87
C SER A 132 -6.18 2.06 -11.91
N THR A 133 -6.71 3.18 -11.41
CA THR A 133 -6.01 4.11 -10.51
C THR A 133 -6.82 4.42 -9.26
N TRP A 134 -6.14 4.70 -8.15
CA TRP A 134 -6.79 5.13 -6.92
C TRP A 134 -7.37 6.53 -7.07
N GLN A 135 -8.51 6.78 -6.42
CA GLN A 135 -9.04 8.13 -6.40
C GLN A 135 -8.26 9.00 -5.43
N GLU A 136 -7.71 10.10 -5.93
CA GLU A 136 -6.94 11.03 -5.13
C GLU A 136 -7.01 12.48 -5.64
N VAL A 137 -6.66 13.41 -4.75
CA VAL A 137 -6.20 14.74 -5.12
C VAL A 137 -4.77 14.89 -4.67
N CYS A 138 -3.92 15.38 -5.57
CA CYS A 138 -2.49 15.50 -5.37
C CYS A 138 -2.08 16.97 -5.56
N PHE A 139 -1.73 17.68 -4.50
CA PHE A 139 -1.24 19.05 -4.59
C PHE A 139 0.20 19.09 -5.09
N GLU A 140 0.47 20.09 -5.93
CA GLU A 140 1.85 20.47 -6.24
C GLU A 140 2.45 21.20 -5.03
N PRO A 141 3.59 20.72 -4.49
CA PRO A 141 4.09 21.17 -3.19
C PRO A 141 4.36 22.68 -3.13
N ASP A 142 4.82 23.28 -4.23
CA ASP A 142 5.15 24.71 -4.29
C ASP A 142 3.92 25.62 -4.50
N THR A 143 2.75 25.04 -4.75
CA THR A 143 1.51 25.79 -5.02
C THR A 143 0.61 25.91 -3.79
N VAL A 144 0.96 25.21 -2.71
CA VAL A 144 0.23 25.22 -1.45
C VAL A 144 1.15 25.47 -0.26
N ARG A 145 0.60 26.04 0.80
CA ARG A 145 1.25 26.20 2.09
C ARG A 145 0.55 25.34 3.13
N ARG A 146 1.32 24.58 3.90
CA ARG A 146 0.83 23.88 5.09
C ARG A 146 0.68 24.87 6.24
N ILE A 147 -0.48 24.87 6.88
CA ILE A 147 -0.77 25.69 8.05
C ILE A 147 -1.14 24.76 9.21
N PRO A 148 -0.31 24.66 10.27
CA PRO A 148 -0.66 23.91 11.47
C PRO A 148 -1.90 24.50 12.14
N THR A 149 -2.75 23.64 12.70
CA THR A 149 -3.93 24.03 13.47
C THR A 149 -3.85 23.49 14.90
N ASP A 150 -4.62 24.10 15.81
CA ASP A 150 -4.75 23.66 17.20
C ASP A 150 -5.59 22.38 17.37
N ILE A 151 -6.11 21.82 16.27
CA ILE A 151 -6.94 20.61 16.31
C ILE A 151 -6.03 19.38 16.54
N PRO A 152 -6.31 18.51 17.51
CA PRO A 152 -5.52 17.29 17.74
C PRO A 152 -5.51 16.36 16.53
N HIS A 153 -4.40 15.64 16.32
CA HIS A 153 -4.32 14.64 15.25
C HIS A 153 -5.33 13.51 15.45
N CYS A 154 -5.92 13.02 14.35
CA CYS A 154 -6.89 11.93 14.37
C CYS A 154 -6.28 10.56 14.70
N LEU A 155 -4.95 10.43 14.66
CA LEU A 155 -4.25 9.20 14.96
C LEU A 155 -3.28 9.42 16.14
N PRO A 156 -3.28 8.53 17.15
CA PRO A 156 -2.39 8.57 18.28
C PRO A 156 -0.94 8.39 17.83
N VAL A 157 -0.04 8.76 18.74
CA VAL A 157 1.41 8.66 18.53
C VAL A 157 1.89 7.22 18.73
N ASP A 158 1.14 6.42 19.48
CA ASP A 158 1.54 5.08 19.94
C ASP A 158 0.83 3.95 19.17
N TRP A 159 1.33 2.72 19.37
CA TRP A 159 0.79 1.47 18.82
C TRP A 159 -0.56 1.04 19.44
N ALA A 160 -1.56 1.92 19.44
CA ALA A 160 -2.88 1.64 20.01
C ALA A 160 -3.57 0.48 19.28
N LEU A 161 -3.82 -0.62 20.00
CA LEU A 161 -4.26 -1.89 19.44
C LEU A 161 -5.71 -1.87 18.96
N GLU A 162 -6.54 -1.06 19.61
CA GLU A 162 -7.95 -0.84 19.29
C GLU A 162 -8.13 -0.22 17.90
N GLU A 163 -7.19 0.62 17.47
CA GLU A 163 -7.24 1.27 16.15
C GLU A 163 -6.68 0.37 15.04
N LEU A 164 -5.67 -0.44 15.36
CA LEU A 164 -5.20 -1.50 14.46
C LEU A 164 -6.31 -2.51 14.15
N ARG A 165 -7.20 -2.76 15.13
CA ARG A 165 -8.38 -3.64 15.02
C ARG A 165 -9.62 -2.96 14.45
N GLY A 166 -9.67 -1.63 14.43
CA GLY A 166 -10.86 -0.83 14.07
C GLY A 166 -11.14 -0.73 12.57
N ALA A 167 -10.26 -1.26 11.71
CA ALA A 167 -10.59 -1.44 10.30
C ALA A 167 -11.70 -2.49 10.20
N PRO A 168 -12.82 -2.23 9.49
CA PRO A 168 -13.80 -3.26 9.22
C PRO A 168 -13.04 -4.48 8.65
N PRO A 169 -13.34 -5.71 9.10
CA PRO A 169 -12.74 -6.88 8.50
C PRO A 169 -12.94 -6.72 7.00
N ILE A 170 -11.83 -6.58 6.28
CA ILE A 170 -11.87 -6.67 4.83
C ILE A 170 -12.48 -8.04 4.60
N ASP A 171 -13.67 -8.04 4.00
CA ASP A 171 -14.44 -9.24 3.91
C ASP A 171 -13.57 -10.27 3.20
N LEU A 172 -13.16 -11.30 3.93
CA LEU A 172 -12.43 -12.42 3.36
C LEU A 172 -13.38 -13.26 2.48
N SER A 173 -14.56 -12.76 2.13
CA SER A 173 -15.29 -13.20 0.95
C SER A 173 -14.82 -12.59 -0.34
N ASP A 174 -14.34 -11.35 -0.28
CA ASP A 174 -13.81 -10.58 -1.40
C ASP A 174 -12.30 -10.72 -1.40
N TRP A 175 -11.80 -11.88 -1.83
CA TRP A 175 -10.37 -12.19 -2.05
C TRP A 175 -9.76 -11.34 -3.19
N GLN A 176 -10.17 -10.08 -3.32
CA GLN A 176 -9.86 -9.14 -4.38
C GLN A 176 -9.71 -7.71 -3.85
N ASP A 177 -9.50 -7.48 -2.54
CA ASP A 177 -9.17 -6.14 -2.05
C ASP A 177 -7.74 -5.77 -2.47
N PRO A 178 -7.54 -4.79 -3.37
CA PRO A 178 -6.22 -4.46 -3.89
C PRO A 178 -5.25 -4.00 -2.80
N ARG A 179 -5.76 -3.48 -1.67
CA ARG A 179 -4.95 -3.12 -0.50
C ARG A 179 -4.23 -4.31 0.10
N TRP A 180 -4.87 -5.49 0.15
CA TRP A 180 -4.23 -6.73 0.61
C TRP A 180 -3.15 -7.17 -0.37
N GLU A 181 -3.45 -7.18 -1.66
CA GLU A 181 -2.51 -7.60 -2.70
C GLU A 181 -1.24 -6.72 -2.66
N ALA A 182 -1.39 -5.40 -2.57
CA ALA A 182 -0.27 -4.48 -2.45
C ALA A 182 0.51 -4.64 -1.15
N ALA A 183 -0.17 -4.67 0.00
CA ALA A 183 0.50 -4.79 1.30
C ALA A 183 1.29 -6.11 1.41
N THR A 184 0.70 -7.21 0.96
CA THR A 184 1.37 -8.53 0.93
C THR A 184 2.46 -8.59 -0.14
N GLY A 185 2.29 -7.92 -1.28
CA GLY A 185 3.33 -7.80 -2.31
C GLY A 185 4.58 -7.09 -1.79
N ALA A 186 4.39 -5.99 -1.06
CA ALA A 186 5.48 -5.28 -0.40
C ALA A 186 6.14 -6.15 0.69
N ALA A 187 5.35 -6.77 1.57
CA ALA A 187 5.88 -7.64 2.62
C ALA A 187 6.60 -8.87 2.05
N LEU A 188 6.11 -9.47 0.96
CA LEU A 188 6.73 -10.61 0.29
C LEU A 188 8.13 -10.27 -0.24
N ALA A 189 8.34 -9.06 -0.76
CA ALA A 189 9.66 -8.62 -1.20
C ALA A 189 10.67 -8.59 -0.03
N HIS A 190 10.25 -8.07 1.12
CA HIS A 190 11.05 -8.10 2.35
C HIS A 190 11.25 -9.51 2.88
N LEU A 191 10.23 -10.38 2.85
CA LEU A 191 10.32 -11.77 3.28
C LEU A 191 11.30 -12.58 2.46
N VAL A 192 11.24 -12.46 1.13
CA VAL A 192 12.16 -13.17 0.24
C VAL A 192 13.58 -12.66 0.48
N ALA A 193 13.80 -11.36 0.64
CA ALA A 193 15.12 -10.83 0.99
C ALA A 193 15.64 -11.38 2.34
N ALA A 194 14.79 -11.38 3.37
CA ALA A 194 15.09 -11.89 4.71
C ALA A 194 15.30 -13.41 4.73
N SER A 195 14.77 -14.14 3.76
CA SER A 195 15.01 -15.58 3.63
C SER A 195 16.48 -15.89 3.38
N ALA A 196 17.25 -14.97 2.79
CA ALA A 196 18.61 -15.21 2.31
C ALA A 196 18.71 -16.48 1.43
N GLY A 197 17.67 -16.77 0.64
CA GLY A 197 17.58 -17.92 -0.26
C GLY A 197 17.17 -19.23 0.43
N SER A 198 16.81 -19.19 1.71
CA SER A 198 16.40 -20.36 2.49
C SER A 198 14.87 -20.57 2.48
N PRO A 199 14.37 -21.81 2.46
CA PRO A 199 12.95 -22.10 2.66
C PRO A 199 12.48 -21.63 4.05
N ILE A 200 11.30 -21.01 4.09
CA ILE A 200 10.71 -20.42 5.32
C ILE A 200 9.55 -21.28 5.82
N GLY A 201 9.58 -21.65 7.09
CA GLY A 201 8.45 -22.23 7.80
C GLY A 201 7.47 -21.15 8.24
N LEU A 202 6.21 -21.28 7.84
CA LEU A 202 5.14 -20.34 8.15
C LEU A 202 4.28 -20.83 9.33
N PRO A 203 3.68 -19.92 10.12
CA PRO A 203 2.68 -20.30 11.09
C PRO A 203 1.41 -20.75 10.35
N GLN A 204 0.78 -21.82 10.86
CA GLN A 204 -0.45 -22.36 10.28
C GLN A 204 -1.57 -21.31 10.26
N GLY A 205 -2.45 -21.41 9.26
CA GLY A 205 -3.66 -20.59 9.16
C GLY A 205 -3.57 -19.53 8.07
N LEU A 206 -4.09 -18.33 8.35
CA LEU A 206 -4.25 -17.29 7.31
C LEU A 206 -2.91 -16.82 6.74
N THR A 207 -1.86 -16.75 7.55
CA THR A 207 -0.52 -16.39 7.11
C THR A 207 0.04 -17.39 6.09
N GLU A 208 -0.13 -18.69 6.33
CA GLU A 208 0.23 -19.75 5.38
C GLU A 208 -0.58 -19.64 4.09
N ASN A 209 -1.88 -19.36 4.17
CA ASN A 209 -2.72 -19.17 2.98
C ASN A 209 -2.29 -17.99 2.11
N VAL A 210 -1.79 -16.92 2.73
CA VAL A 210 -1.39 -15.68 2.04
C VAL A 210 0.02 -15.79 1.44
N PHE A 211 0.98 -16.34 2.19
CA PHE A 211 2.40 -16.34 1.80
C PHE A 211 2.95 -17.69 1.34
N GLY A 212 2.29 -18.81 1.67
CA GLY A 212 2.80 -20.16 1.39
C GLY A 212 3.02 -20.39 -0.10
N HIS A 213 1.96 -20.31 -0.90
CA HIS A 213 2.07 -20.53 -2.34
C HIS A 213 3.04 -19.55 -3.04
N PRO A 214 3.00 -18.23 -2.78
CA PRO A 214 4.01 -17.32 -3.32
C PRO A 214 5.45 -17.68 -2.95
N LEU A 215 5.72 -18.07 -1.69
CA LEU A 215 7.06 -18.44 -1.27
C LEU A 215 7.54 -19.74 -1.92
N ASP A 216 6.68 -20.75 -2.06
CA ASP A 216 6.99 -22.00 -2.76
C ASP A 216 7.36 -21.80 -4.24
N LEU A 217 6.81 -20.75 -4.88
CA LEU A 217 7.14 -20.39 -6.25
C LEU A 217 8.47 -19.63 -6.39
N LEU A 218 8.91 -18.94 -5.34
CA LEU A 218 10.04 -18.01 -5.37
C LEU A 218 11.31 -18.59 -4.72
N LEU A 219 11.17 -19.42 -3.70
CA LEU A 219 12.26 -20.01 -2.94
C LEU A 219 12.53 -21.45 -3.38
N PRO A 220 13.76 -21.96 -3.19
CA PRO A 220 14.06 -23.35 -3.52
C PRO A 220 13.19 -24.32 -2.70
N PRO A 221 12.79 -25.47 -3.25
CA PRO A 221 12.05 -26.47 -2.50
C PRO A 221 12.94 -27.13 -1.46
N GLY A 222 12.39 -27.43 -0.29
CA GLY A 222 13.12 -28.11 0.78
C GLY A 222 12.43 -27.98 2.13
N PRO A 223 12.92 -28.69 3.16
CA PRO A 223 12.46 -28.46 4.53
C PRO A 223 12.77 -27.02 4.96
N PRO A 224 11.90 -26.40 5.79
CA PRO A 224 12.14 -25.05 6.29
C PRO A 224 13.43 -25.00 7.11
N SER A 225 14.32 -24.08 6.76
CA SER A 225 15.55 -23.82 7.51
C SER A 225 15.55 -22.46 8.22
N LYS A 226 14.58 -21.61 7.89
CA LYS A 226 14.21 -20.42 8.67
C LYS A 226 12.76 -20.53 9.11
N SER A 227 12.44 -19.90 10.22
CA SER A 227 11.10 -19.79 10.77
C SER A 227 10.61 -18.35 10.69
N MET A 228 9.32 -18.17 10.47
CA MET A 228 8.66 -16.87 10.53
C MET A 228 7.53 -16.91 11.55
N SER A 229 7.38 -15.85 12.33
CA SER A 229 6.22 -15.65 13.20
C SER A 229 5.64 -14.24 13.06
N LEU A 230 4.36 -14.09 13.40
CA LEU A 230 3.74 -12.77 13.58
C LEU A 230 4.22 -12.19 14.91
N ALA A 231 4.69 -10.95 14.89
CA ALA A 231 5.09 -10.24 16.10
C ALA A 231 4.52 -8.83 16.10
N GLY A 232 4.23 -8.29 17.28
CA GLY A 232 3.72 -6.93 17.39
C GLY A 232 2.99 -6.65 18.69
N PRO A 233 2.39 -5.45 18.81
CA PRO A 233 1.63 -5.03 19.98
C PRO A 233 0.54 -6.05 20.34
N GLY A 234 0.53 -6.52 21.59
CA GLY A 234 -0.45 -7.49 22.07
C GLY A 234 -0.17 -8.95 21.69
N LEU A 235 0.95 -9.26 21.04
CA LEU A 235 1.44 -10.62 20.81
C LEU A 235 2.64 -10.94 21.71
N PRO A 236 2.92 -12.23 21.97
CA PRO A 236 4.15 -12.63 22.65
C PRO A 236 5.40 -12.25 21.84
N VAL A 237 6.55 -12.23 22.52
CA VAL A 237 7.86 -12.03 21.88
C VAL A 237 8.06 -13.11 20.81
N PRO A 238 8.50 -12.75 19.58
CA PRO A 238 8.71 -13.72 18.53
C PRO A 238 9.85 -14.67 18.88
N ASP A 239 9.60 -15.96 18.73
CA ASP A 239 10.60 -17.04 18.77
C ASP A 239 10.77 -17.59 17.35
N ALA A 240 11.30 -16.75 16.46
CA ALA A 240 11.51 -17.07 15.05
C ALA A 240 12.67 -16.25 14.46
N ASP A 241 13.23 -16.74 13.36
CA ASP A 241 14.32 -16.05 12.64
C ASP A 241 13.83 -14.74 12.00
N ILE A 242 12.57 -14.74 11.55
CA ILE A 242 11.91 -13.61 10.86
C ILE A 242 10.64 -13.23 11.61
N ALA A 243 10.47 -11.94 11.90
CA ALA A 243 9.29 -11.37 12.52
C ALA A 243 8.49 -10.56 11.50
N LEU A 244 7.26 -10.98 11.21
CA LEU A 244 6.30 -10.22 10.41
C LEU A 244 5.54 -9.25 11.34
N VAL A 245 5.82 -7.96 11.20
CA VAL A 245 5.42 -6.92 12.16
C VAL A 245 4.54 -5.84 11.53
N PRO A 246 3.72 -5.12 12.31
CA PRO A 246 2.97 -4.00 11.76
C PRO A 246 3.90 -2.82 11.48
N GLN A 247 3.59 -2.10 10.42
CA GLN A 247 4.13 -0.78 10.11
C GLN A 247 3.22 0.30 10.70
N HIS A 248 3.80 1.31 11.33
CA HIS A 248 3.06 2.36 12.01
C HIS A 248 2.30 3.22 10.99
N PRO A 249 0.97 3.34 11.06
CA PRO A 249 0.18 4.06 10.06
C PRO A 249 0.59 5.52 9.89
N ARG A 250 1.10 6.16 10.95
CA ARG A 250 1.48 7.58 10.93
C ARG A 250 2.92 7.83 10.48
N THR A 251 3.86 7.00 10.93
CA THR A 251 5.30 7.27 10.78
C THR A 251 5.95 6.41 9.72
N GLY A 252 5.32 5.28 9.36
CA GLY A 252 5.88 4.30 8.45
C GLY A 252 6.97 3.43 9.09
N GLU A 253 7.25 3.61 10.38
CA GLU A 253 8.24 2.82 11.10
C GLU A 253 7.71 1.41 11.36
N ALA A 254 8.55 0.40 11.17
CA ALA A 254 8.22 -0.96 11.53
C ALA A 254 8.29 -1.12 13.06
N TRP A 255 7.33 -1.84 13.65
CA TRP A 255 7.42 -2.21 15.06
C TRP A 255 8.68 -3.04 15.32
N GLN A 256 9.41 -2.70 16.39
CA GLN A 256 10.68 -3.35 16.70
C GLN A 256 10.49 -4.41 17.79
N PRO A 257 10.63 -5.72 17.47
CA PRO A 257 10.58 -6.77 18.47
C PRO A 257 11.77 -6.69 19.43
N PRO A 258 11.59 -7.04 20.71
CA PRO A 258 12.72 -7.32 21.58
C PRO A 258 13.39 -8.62 21.11
N GLY A 259 14.55 -8.52 20.46
CA GLY A 259 15.28 -9.69 19.96
C GLY A 259 16.14 -9.38 18.73
N ALA A 260 16.72 -10.43 18.14
CA ALA A 260 17.56 -10.35 16.95
C ALA A 260 16.86 -10.83 15.65
N ALA A 261 15.54 -11.06 15.71
CA ALA A 261 14.78 -11.50 14.54
C ALA A 261 14.83 -10.45 13.42
N GLU A 262 14.95 -10.91 12.18
CA GLU A 262 14.90 -10.03 11.03
C GLU A 262 13.48 -9.48 10.84
N VAL A 263 13.36 -8.15 10.77
CA VAL A 263 12.07 -7.46 10.78
C VAL A 263 11.54 -7.34 9.35
N VAL A 264 10.32 -7.83 9.14
CA VAL A 264 9.57 -7.67 7.89
C VAL A 264 8.33 -6.83 8.15
N PRO A 265 8.25 -5.61 7.60
CA PRO A 265 7.09 -4.75 7.79
C PRO A 265 5.90 -5.21 6.96
N LEU A 266 4.70 -5.08 7.55
CA LEU A 266 3.41 -5.27 6.90
C LEU A 266 2.47 -4.13 7.28
N ALA A 267 1.64 -3.67 6.33
CA ALA A 267 0.66 -2.62 6.58
C ALA A 267 -0.20 -2.97 7.82
N ALA A 268 -0.27 -2.06 8.79
CA ALA A 268 -0.83 -2.29 10.12
C ALA A 268 -2.22 -2.95 10.12
N LYS A 269 -3.13 -2.49 9.25
CA LYS A 269 -4.49 -3.05 9.12
C LYS A 269 -4.46 -4.51 8.63
N VAL A 270 -3.58 -4.83 7.67
CA VAL A 270 -3.43 -6.19 7.14
C VAL A 270 -2.76 -7.10 8.17
N TRP A 271 -1.73 -6.60 8.86
CA TRP A 271 -1.09 -7.31 9.97
C TRP A 271 -2.07 -7.64 11.09
N ALA A 272 -2.91 -6.67 11.51
CA ALA A 272 -3.87 -6.86 12.58
C ALA A 272 -4.90 -7.95 12.25
N GLN A 273 -5.31 -8.04 10.98
CA GLN A 273 -6.13 -9.16 10.51
C GLN A 273 -5.34 -10.47 10.64
N LEU A 274 -4.12 -10.59 10.13
CA LEU A 274 -3.35 -11.83 10.30
C LEU A 274 -3.13 -12.23 11.78
N ALA A 275 -2.88 -11.25 12.66
CA ALA A 275 -2.57 -11.46 14.06
C ALA A 275 -3.78 -11.82 14.94
N PHE A 276 -4.94 -11.24 14.65
CA PHE A 276 -6.12 -11.36 15.53
C PHE A 276 -7.34 -11.98 14.85
N TYR A 277 -7.27 -12.32 13.56
CA TYR A 277 -8.40 -12.95 12.88
C TYR A 277 -8.69 -14.31 13.50
N ARG A 278 -9.79 -14.37 14.25
CA ARG A 278 -10.43 -15.61 14.64
C ARG A 278 -11.38 -15.99 13.51
N VAL A 279 -11.11 -17.14 12.89
CA VAL A 279 -12.06 -17.78 11.97
C VAL A 279 -13.42 -17.81 12.68
N ARG A 280 -14.42 -17.10 12.15
CA ARG A 280 -15.80 -17.22 12.63
C ARG A 280 -16.17 -18.71 12.53
N PRO A 281 -16.56 -19.40 13.62
CA PRO A 281 -17.00 -20.78 13.50
C PRO A 281 -18.21 -20.82 12.53
N PRO A 282 -18.18 -21.69 11.51
CA PRO A 282 -19.19 -21.71 10.44
C PRO A 282 -20.54 -22.31 10.88
N PHE A 283 -20.77 -22.52 12.17
CA PHE A 283 -21.96 -23.17 12.68
C PHE A 283 -22.69 -22.28 13.69
N PRO A 284 -24.03 -22.21 13.63
CA PRO A 284 -24.79 -21.61 14.72
C PRO A 284 -24.51 -22.43 15.98
N VAL A 285 -23.94 -21.77 17.00
CA VAL A 285 -23.82 -22.36 18.33
C VAL A 285 -25.25 -22.62 18.81
N THR A 286 -25.64 -23.88 18.95
CA THR A 286 -26.94 -24.25 19.51
C THR A 286 -26.92 -23.93 21.00
N GLY A 287 -27.44 -22.74 21.36
CA GLY A 287 -27.43 -22.24 22.73
C GLY A 287 -27.64 -20.73 22.77
N ARG A 288 -28.04 -20.21 23.93
CA ARG A 288 -28.28 -18.77 24.13
C ARG A 288 -26.94 -18.03 23.99
N LEU A 289 -26.77 -17.28 22.91
CA LEU A 289 -25.61 -16.43 22.64
C LEU A 289 -25.46 -15.37 23.75
N SER A 290 -24.24 -15.15 24.23
CA SER A 290 -23.93 -13.99 25.09
C SER A 290 -24.05 -12.71 24.27
N ASP A 291 -24.41 -11.59 24.92
CA ASP A 291 -24.64 -10.29 24.26
C ASP A 291 -23.42 -9.77 23.47
N ASP A 292 -22.23 -10.33 23.73
CA ASP A 292 -20.98 -10.02 23.04
C ASP A 292 -20.80 -10.72 21.68
N VAL A 293 -21.75 -11.57 21.24
CA VAL A 293 -21.64 -12.35 20.00
C VAL A 293 -22.57 -11.80 18.91
N ILE A 294 -21.96 -11.24 17.86
CA ILE A 294 -22.64 -10.79 16.63
C ILE A 294 -23.25 -12.01 15.90
N ARG A 295 -24.52 -11.93 15.51
CA ARG A 295 -25.24 -12.99 14.77
C ARG A 295 -24.55 -13.30 13.44
N GLY A 296 -24.24 -14.57 13.19
CA GLY A 296 -23.59 -15.07 11.98
C GLY A 296 -24.56 -15.52 10.89
N ASP A 297 -25.62 -14.74 10.63
CA ASP A 297 -26.60 -15.02 9.57
C ASP A 297 -26.15 -14.47 8.19
N ASP A 298 -24.90 -13.98 8.09
CA ASP A 298 -24.32 -13.52 6.82
C ASP A 298 -24.13 -14.71 5.86
N PRO A 299 -24.54 -14.59 4.58
CA PRO A 299 -24.31 -15.65 3.61
C PRO A 299 -22.82 -15.98 3.52
N LEU A 300 -22.51 -17.27 3.42
CA LEU A 300 -21.12 -17.70 3.22
C LEU A 300 -20.55 -17.00 1.98
N PRO A 301 -19.31 -16.49 2.07
CA PRO A 301 -18.56 -16.02 0.92
C PRO A 301 -18.72 -16.91 -0.32
N PRO A 302 -18.92 -16.35 -1.52
CA PRO A 302 -18.69 -17.13 -2.73
C PRO A 302 -17.25 -17.66 -2.71
N ARG A 303 -17.06 -18.95 -2.99
CA ARG A 303 -15.72 -19.53 -3.06
C ARG A 303 -14.88 -18.76 -4.09
N PRO A 304 -13.68 -18.29 -3.73
CA PRO A 304 -12.84 -17.55 -4.64
C PRO A 304 -12.48 -18.43 -5.84
N ARG A 305 -12.68 -17.90 -7.05
CA ARG A 305 -12.34 -18.61 -8.31
C ARG A 305 -10.83 -18.72 -8.55
N HIS A 306 -10.04 -17.94 -7.81
CA HIS A 306 -8.59 -17.87 -7.92
C HIS A 306 -7.95 -17.89 -6.53
N LEU A 307 -6.76 -18.48 -6.41
CA LEU A 307 -5.94 -18.35 -5.21
C LEU A 307 -5.54 -16.88 -5.05
N PHE A 308 -5.47 -16.42 -3.80
CA PHE A 308 -4.94 -15.11 -3.48
C PHE A 308 -3.53 -14.96 -4.08
N SER A 309 -3.24 -13.81 -4.68
CA SER A 309 -1.92 -13.48 -5.21
C SER A 309 -1.50 -12.10 -4.75
N PRO A 310 -0.34 -11.97 -4.09
CA PRO A 310 0.29 -10.66 -3.87
C PRO A 310 0.49 -9.90 -5.18
N ASP A 311 0.41 -8.57 -5.12
CA ASP A 311 0.55 -7.71 -6.29
C ASP A 311 2.01 -7.80 -6.83
N PRO A 312 2.20 -8.31 -8.07
CA PRO A 312 3.54 -8.51 -8.62
C PRO A 312 4.25 -7.18 -8.93
N LYS A 313 3.52 -6.11 -9.25
CA LYS A 313 4.10 -4.79 -9.55
C LYS A 313 4.63 -4.15 -8.27
N ILE A 314 3.89 -4.24 -7.17
CA ILE A 314 4.34 -3.78 -5.86
C ILE A 314 5.52 -4.64 -5.36
N PHE A 315 5.44 -5.97 -5.49
CA PHE A 315 6.55 -6.86 -5.15
C PHE A 315 7.84 -6.47 -5.88
N LEU A 316 7.79 -6.32 -7.22
CA LEU A 316 8.95 -5.92 -8.01
C LEU A 316 9.45 -4.52 -7.65
N ARG A 317 8.54 -3.55 -7.45
CA ARG A 317 8.88 -2.18 -7.07
C ARG A 317 9.60 -2.12 -5.72
N THR A 318 9.12 -2.86 -4.74
CA THR A 318 9.72 -2.94 -3.40
C THR A 318 11.05 -3.68 -3.46
N LEU A 319 11.11 -4.83 -4.14
CA LEU A 319 12.33 -5.63 -4.24
C LEU A 319 13.46 -4.86 -4.95
N ALA A 320 13.15 -4.08 -5.99
CA ALA A 320 14.11 -3.23 -6.68
C ALA A 320 14.74 -2.15 -5.78
N ARG A 321 14.11 -1.80 -4.64
CA ARG A 321 14.61 -0.83 -3.66
C ARG A 321 15.36 -1.46 -2.50
N LEU A 322 15.45 -2.79 -2.46
CA LEU A 322 16.24 -3.48 -1.44
C LEU A 322 17.67 -3.67 -1.96
N PRO A 323 18.72 -3.18 -1.27
CA PRO A 323 20.10 -3.39 -1.70
C PRO A 323 20.45 -4.87 -1.91
N ALA A 324 19.78 -5.76 -1.15
CA ALA A 324 19.93 -7.21 -1.23
C ALA A 324 19.60 -7.79 -2.62
N VAL A 325 18.79 -7.10 -3.44
CA VAL A 325 18.45 -7.57 -4.81
C VAL A 325 19.67 -7.71 -5.72
N ARG A 326 20.81 -7.12 -5.36
CA ARG A 326 22.09 -7.31 -6.06
C ARG A 326 22.65 -8.72 -5.91
N GLN A 327 22.23 -9.46 -4.89
CA GLN A 327 22.68 -10.84 -4.71
C GLN A 327 22.17 -11.70 -5.89
N PRO A 328 23.02 -12.51 -6.55
CA PRO A 328 22.65 -13.18 -7.80
C PRO A 328 21.37 -14.02 -7.73
N TRP A 329 21.14 -14.72 -6.62
CA TRP A 329 19.95 -15.57 -6.42
C TRP A 329 18.66 -14.73 -6.33
N LEU A 330 18.69 -13.61 -5.59
CA LEU A 330 17.53 -12.74 -5.44
C LEU A 330 17.28 -11.95 -6.73
N ARG A 331 18.36 -11.61 -7.43
CA ARG A 331 18.27 -10.99 -8.74
C ARG A 331 17.59 -11.88 -9.78
N GLN A 332 17.91 -13.17 -9.76
CA GLN A 332 17.28 -14.16 -10.63
C GLN A 332 15.77 -14.25 -10.38
N ILE A 333 15.34 -14.20 -9.11
CA ILE A 333 13.91 -14.15 -8.75
C ILE A 333 13.26 -12.89 -9.34
N TYR A 334 13.87 -11.72 -9.14
CA TYR A 334 13.39 -10.46 -9.70
C TYR A 334 13.21 -10.53 -11.22
N ASP A 335 14.22 -10.98 -11.96
CA ASP A 335 14.18 -11.06 -13.42
C ASP A 335 13.16 -12.08 -13.93
N HIS A 336 12.98 -13.19 -13.22
CA HIS A 336 11.99 -14.22 -13.55
C HIS A 336 10.56 -13.72 -13.38
N VAL A 337 10.26 -13.08 -12.23
CA VAL A 337 8.94 -12.51 -11.96
C VAL A 337 8.65 -11.37 -12.93
N ARG A 338 9.62 -10.48 -13.18
CA ARG A 338 9.50 -9.39 -14.15
C ARG A 338 9.17 -9.92 -15.55
N THR A 339 9.89 -10.94 -16.02
CA THR A 339 9.63 -11.56 -17.32
C THR A 339 8.22 -12.12 -17.39
N ARG A 340 7.79 -12.91 -16.40
CA ARG A 340 6.43 -13.48 -16.36
C ARG A 340 5.34 -12.42 -16.31
N TYR A 341 5.55 -11.35 -15.55
CA TYR A 341 4.61 -10.24 -15.45
C TYR A 341 4.50 -9.47 -16.78
N SER A 342 5.64 -9.12 -17.40
CA SER A 342 5.65 -8.46 -18.71
C SER A 342 4.96 -9.31 -19.78
N TYR A 343 5.17 -10.62 -19.78
CA TYR A 343 4.42 -11.53 -20.67
C TYR A 343 2.93 -11.52 -20.37
N ARG A 344 2.50 -11.61 -19.11
CA ARG A 344 1.08 -11.55 -18.75
C ARG A 344 0.42 -10.22 -19.14
N ALA A 345 1.09 -9.09 -18.93
CA ALA A 345 0.62 -7.78 -19.39
C ALA A 345 0.47 -7.75 -20.92
N PHE A 346 1.49 -8.22 -21.65
CA PHE A 346 1.46 -8.28 -23.12
C PHE A 346 0.33 -9.16 -23.69
N TRP A 347 -0.04 -10.25 -23.03
CA TRP A 347 -1.16 -11.12 -23.46
C TRP A 347 -2.54 -10.62 -22.99
N MET A 348 -2.59 -9.72 -22.00
CA MET A 348 -3.84 -9.02 -21.62
C MET A 348 -4.09 -7.79 -22.49
N ASP A 349 -3.06 -7.27 -23.18
CA ASP A 349 -3.13 -6.13 -24.11
C ASP A 349 -3.33 -6.53 -25.59
N CYS A 350 -3.61 -7.81 -25.90
CA CYS A 350 -4.02 -8.23 -27.26
C CYS A 350 -5.55 -8.36 -27.35
N PRO A 351 -6.21 -7.68 -28.31
CA PRO A 351 -7.67 -7.64 -28.44
C PRO A 351 -8.31 -8.99 -28.78
#